data_AF-A0A349LZL3-F1
#
_entry.id   AF-A0A349LZL3-F1
#
_cell.length_a   1.000
_cell.length_b   1.000
_cell.length_c   1.000
_cell.angle_alpha   90.00
_cell.angle_beta   90.00
_cell.angle_gamma   90.00
#
_symmetry.space_group_name_H-M   'P 1'
#
loop_
_entity.id
_entity.type
_entity.pdbx_description
1 polymer ?
#
loop_
_entity_poly.entity_id
_entity_poly.type
_entity_poly.pdbx_seq_one_letter_code
_entity_poly.pdbx_strand_id
1 'polypeptide(L)'
;YAINPARDFGPRLWVAIVSGGASFSADNYYFWIPIVAPLTGGVVGAFIYDYTIGKVLEAKMLMKSGTAETKGEAVREPAVD
;
A
#
# COMPACT_ATOMS: atom_id res chain seq x y z
N TYR A 1 -3.63 -15.38 9.06
CA TYR A 1 -2.79 -14.17 8.97
C TYR A 1 -3.65 -12.95 9.28
N ALA A 2 -3.18 -12.05 10.16
CA ALA A 2 -3.98 -10.99 10.78
C ALA A 2 -3.47 -9.59 10.40
N ILE A 3 -3.43 -9.30 9.09
CA ILE A 3 -2.93 -8.03 8.54
C ILE A 3 -4.01 -6.95 8.41
N ASN A 4 -5.28 -7.32 8.50
CA ASN A 4 -6.38 -6.37 8.36
C ASN A 4 -7.15 -6.29 9.68
N PRO A 5 -7.16 -5.12 10.35
CA PRO A 5 -7.90 -4.92 11.60
C PRO A 5 -9.37 -5.30 11.50
N ALA A 6 -10.06 -4.97 10.40
CA ALA A 6 -11.48 -5.29 10.22
C ALA A 6 -11.72 -6.80 10.07
N ARG A 7 -10.78 -7.51 9.42
CA ARG A 7 -10.84 -8.97 9.23
C ARG A 7 -10.74 -9.72 10.57
N ASP A 8 -10.07 -9.14 11.56
CA ASP A 8 -9.88 -9.76 12.88
C ASP A 8 -10.92 -9.28 13.89
N PHE A 9 -11.14 -7.96 14.00
CA PHE A 9 -12.05 -7.38 14.99
C PHE A 9 -13.51 -7.77 14.79
N GLY A 10 -14.02 -7.75 13.55
CA GLY A 10 -15.43 -8.02 13.25
C GLY A 10 -15.88 -9.41 13.75
N PRO A 11 -15.21 -10.50 13.33
CA PRO A 11 -15.51 -11.84 13.84
C PRO A 11 -15.36 -11.97 15.37
N ARG A 12 -14.35 -11.32 15.98
CA ARG A 12 -14.17 -11.35 17.45
C ARG A 12 -15.33 -10.69 18.19
N LEU A 13 -15.79 -9.53 17.71
CA LEU A 13 -16.92 -8.82 18.28
C LEU A 13 -18.19 -9.66 18.18
N TRP A 14 -18.43 -10.29 17.03
CA TRP A 14 -19.57 -11.19 16.86
C TRP A 14 -19.53 -12.36 17.85
N VAL A 15 -18.38 -13.04 17.97
CA VAL A 15 -18.18 -14.13 18.93
C VAL A 15 -18.36 -13.61 20.37
N ALA A 16 -17.92 -12.40 20.67
CA ALA A 16 -18.11 -11.80 21.99
C ALA A 16 -19.58 -11.57 22.34
N ILE A 17 -20.39 -11.15 21.36
CA ILE A 17 -21.82 -10.94 21.51
C ILE A 17 -22.55 -12.28 21.71
N VAL A 18 -22.19 -13.29 20.91
CA VAL A 18 -22.92 -14.57 20.87
C VAL A 18 -22.50 -15.52 22.01
N SER A 19 -21.21 -15.56 22.34
CA SER A 19 -20.63 -16.55 23.25
C SER A 19 -19.92 -15.95 24.47
N GLY A 20 -19.99 -14.62 24.63
CA GLY A 20 -19.30 -13.90 25.69
C GLY A 20 -17.86 -13.50 25.31
N GLY A 21 -17.26 -12.61 26.09
CA GLY A 21 -16.02 -11.88 25.75
C GLY A 21 -14.72 -12.70 25.66
N ALA A 22 -14.76 -14.03 25.66
CA ALA A 22 -13.57 -14.88 25.61
C ALA A 22 -12.71 -14.65 24.36
N SER A 23 -13.31 -14.20 23.25
CA SER A 23 -12.61 -13.83 22.00
C SER A 23 -11.62 -12.66 22.16
N PHE A 24 -11.77 -11.85 23.21
CA PHE A 24 -10.89 -10.73 23.54
C PHE A 24 -9.86 -11.05 24.62
N SER A 25 -10.07 -12.07 25.45
CA SER A 25 -9.11 -12.47 26.51
C SER A 25 -8.18 -13.62 26.12
N ALA A 26 -8.48 -14.33 25.02
CA ALA A 26 -7.65 -15.43 24.52
C ALA A 26 -6.20 -15.01 24.24
N ASP A 27 -5.28 -15.95 24.42
CA ASP A 27 -3.84 -15.82 24.13
C ASP A 27 -3.20 -14.56 24.74
N ASN A 28 -3.46 -14.32 26.03
CA ASN A 28 -2.97 -13.14 26.76
C ASN A 28 -3.45 -11.82 26.12
N TYR A 29 -4.75 -11.72 25.83
CA TYR A 29 -5.36 -10.54 25.23
C TYR A 29 -4.79 -10.18 23.85
N TYR A 30 -4.54 -11.19 23.00
CA TYR A 30 -3.91 -11.00 21.68
C TYR A 30 -4.69 -10.07 20.72
N PHE A 31 -5.99 -9.82 20.96
CA PHE A 31 -6.89 -9.09 20.06
C PHE A 31 -6.38 -7.72 19.59
N TRP A 32 -5.56 -7.03 20.39
CA TRP A 32 -5.07 -5.69 20.05
C TRP A 32 -3.92 -5.74 19.03
N ILE A 33 -3.17 -6.85 18.96
CA ILE A 33 -2.00 -6.99 18.08
C ILE A 33 -2.42 -6.91 16.60
N PRO A 34 -3.42 -7.67 16.11
CA PRO A 34 -3.98 -7.53 14.76
C PRO A 34 -4.54 -6.15 14.39
N ILE A 35 -4.73 -5.26 15.36
CA ILE A 35 -5.24 -3.91 15.14
C ILE A 35 -4.06 -2.94 15.08
N VAL A 36 -3.26 -2.88 16.14
CA VAL A 36 -2.18 -1.91 16.28
C VAL A 36 -1.03 -2.24 15.32
N ALA A 37 -0.58 -3.49 15.25
CA ALA A 37 0.60 -3.84 14.48
C ALA A 37 0.42 -3.58 12.97
N PRO A 38 -0.72 -3.89 12.33
CA PRO A 38 -0.90 -3.54 10.92
C PRO A 38 -1.09 -2.04 10.67
N LEU A 39 -1.72 -1.29 11.57
CA LEU A 39 -1.84 0.16 11.42
C LEU A 39 -0.47 0.83 11.51
N THR A 40 0.34 0.49 12.52
CA THR A 40 1.69 1.03 12.66
C THR A 40 2.61 0.51 11.56
N GLY A 41 2.54 -0.78 11.24
CA GLY A 41 3.34 -1.42 10.21
C GLY A 41 3.03 -0.91 8.81
N GLY A 42 1.77 -0.59 8.51
CA GLY A 42 1.36 0.02 7.25
C GLY A 42 1.96 1.42 7.06
N VAL A 43 1.93 2.26 8.10
CA VAL A 43 2.55 3.59 8.07
C VAL A 43 4.07 3.48 7.90
N VAL A 44 4.72 2.64 8.71
CA VAL A 44 6.18 2.41 8.61
C VAL A 44 6.56 1.84 7.23
N GLY A 45 5.78 0.88 6.72
CA GLY A 45 5.99 0.27 5.41
C GLY A 45 5.85 1.27 4.27
N ALA A 46 4.87 2.19 4.35
CA ALA A 46 4.72 3.28 3.38
C ALA A 46 5.95 4.19 3.35
N PHE A 47 6.45 4.60 4.53
CA PHE A 47 7.68 5.38 4.58
C PHE A 47 8.88 4.64 4.00
N ILE A 48 9.07 3.37 4.36
CA ILE A 48 10.16 2.56 3.79
C ILE A 48 10.04 2.55 2.26
N TYR A 49 8.85 2.29 1.72
CA TYR A 49 8.61 2.29 0.28
C TYR A 49 8.98 3.63 -0.36
N ASP A 50 8.51 4.75 0.17
CA ASP A 50 8.77 6.08 -0.38
C ASP A 50 10.27 6.41 -0.40
N TYR A 51 10.97 6.14 0.70
CA TYR A 51 12.39 6.48 0.84
C TYR A 51 13.32 5.56 0.05
N THR A 52 12.96 4.29 -0.18
CA THR A 52 13.84 3.34 -0.87
C THR A 52 13.48 3.12 -2.33
N ILE A 53 12.19 3.10 -2.66
CA ILE A 53 11.68 2.74 -4.00
C ILE A 53 10.99 3.94 -4.65
N GLY A 54 10.05 4.59 -3.97
CA GLY A 54 9.21 5.66 -4.50
C GLY A 54 10.03 6.78 -5.14
N LYS A 55 10.98 7.38 -4.40
CA LYS A 55 11.85 8.45 -4.90
C LYS A 55 12.69 8.04 -6.11
N VAL A 56 13.16 6.80 -6.16
CA VAL A 56 13.96 6.29 -7.29
C VAL A 56 13.09 6.16 -8.53
N LEU A 57 11.85 5.66 -8.37
CA LEU A 57 10.90 5.55 -9.46
C LEU A 57 10.47 6.93 -9.98
N GLU A 58 10.16 7.87 -9.09
CA GLU A 58 9.83 9.26 -9.45
C GLU A 58 10.96 9.92 -10.24
N ALA A 59 12.22 9.81 -9.77
CA ALA A 59 13.38 10.36 -10.48
C ALA A 59 13.55 9.75 -11.89
N LYS A 60 13.32 8.43 -12.04
CA LYS A 60 13.35 7.75 -13.34
C LYS A 60 12.22 8.22 -14.27
N MET A 61 11.02 8.45 -13.73
CA MET A 61 9.90 8.99 -14.49
C MET A 61 10.16 10.43 -14.95
N LEU A 62 10.72 11.27 -14.08
CA LEU A 62 11.12 12.64 -14.40
C LEU A 62 12.22 12.66 -15.48
N MET A 63 13.24 11.79 -15.39
CA MET A 63 14.27 11.68 -16.43
C MET A 63 13.69 11.25 -17.78
N LYS A 64 12.73 10.32 -17.80
CA LYS A 64 12.05 9.88 -19.03
C LYS A 64 11.20 10.99 -19.65
N SER A 65 10.54 11.82 -18.84
CA SER A 65 9.77 12.97 -19.33
C SER A 65 10.69 14.07 -19.87
N GLY A 66 11.85 14.32 -19.25
CA GLY A 66 12.81 15.33 -19.68
C GLY A 66 13.62 14.96 -20.93
N THR A 67 13.62 13.68 -21.33
CA THR A 67 14.24 13.20 -22.58
C THR A 67 13.22 12.92 -23.69
N ALA A 68 11.92 13.07 -23.41
CA ALA A 68 10.83 12.90 -24.38
C ALA A 68 10.37 14.24 -25.01
N GLU A 69 11.17 15.30 -24.93
CA GLU A 69 11.03 16.52 -25.76
C GLU A 69 11.86 16.45 -27.05
N THR A 70 12.18 15.25 -27.57
CA THR A 70 12.51 15.16 -29.00
C THR A 70 11.22 15.11 -29.79
N LYS A 71 10.68 16.31 -30.03
CA LYS A 71 9.88 16.73 -31.17
C LYS A 71 9.34 15.58 -32.02
N GLY A 72 8.03 15.38 -32.00
CA GLY A 72 7.32 14.69 -33.06
C GLY A 72 7.46 15.47 -34.37
N GLU A 73 8.63 15.43 -35.00
CA GLU A 73 8.76 15.72 -36.42
C GLU A 73 8.08 14.55 -37.14
N ALA A 74 6.81 14.77 -37.51
CA ALA A 74 6.19 13.99 -38.56
C ALA A 74 7.10 14.11 -39.79
N VAL A 75 7.77 13.02 -40.14
CA VAL A 75 8.54 12.89 -41.38
C VAL A 75 7.57 13.19 -42.51
N ARG A 76 7.66 14.40 -43.08
CA ARG A 76 6.99 14.72 -44.33
C ARG A 76 7.82 14.10 -45.44
N GLU A 77 7.27 13.10 -46.11
CA GLU A 77 7.85 12.61 -47.35
C GLU A 77 7.78 13.75 -48.39
N PRO A 78 8.89 14.05 -49.10
CA PRO A 78 8.83 15.02 -50.17
C PRO A 78 7.86 14.50 -51.23
N ALA A 79 6.88 15.34 -51.59
CA ALA A 79 6.00 15.06 -52.71
C ALA A 79 6.88 14.87 -53.95
N VAL A 80 6.79 13.68 -54.54
CA VAL A 80 7.42 13.37 -55.81
C VAL A 80 6.51 13.94 -56.89
N ASP A 81 7.01 14.97 -57.56
CA ASP A 81 6.46 15.61 -58.75
C ASP A 81 6.54 14.70 -60.00
#